data_AF-A0A076FX55-F1
#
_entry.id   AF-A0A076FX55-F1
#
_cell.length_a   1.000
_cell.length_b   1.000
_cell.length_c   1.000
_cell.angle_alpha   90.00
_cell.angle_beta   90.00
_cell.angle_gamma   90.00
#
_symmetry.space_group_name_H-M   'P 1'
#
loop_
_entity.id
_entity.type
_entity.pdbx_description
1 polymer ?
#
loop_
_entity_poly.entity_id
_entity_poly.type
_entity_poly.pdbx_seq_one_letter_code
_entity_poly.pdbx_strand_id
1 'polypeptide(L)' 'DIVTISIVTCRAIGIGSYVVRLGHRVIQVESSYIILTGYAALNKVLGRAVYASNNQLGGQQVMHHNGVTHAVAPT' A
#
# COMPACT_ATOMS: atom_id res chain seq x y z
N ASP A 1 -4.82 -18.93 -18.23
CA ASP A 1 -4.26 -18.21 -17.07
C ASP A 1 -2.79 -17.92 -17.23
N ILE A 2 -2.37 -16.72 -16.83
CA ILE A 2 -1.00 -16.22 -16.97
C ILE A 2 -0.49 -15.84 -15.58
N VAL A 3 0.79 -16.04 -15.33
CA VAL A 3 1.45 -15.63 -14.08
C VAL A 3 1.50 -14.10 -13.99
N THR A 4 0.79 -13.55 -13.02
CA THR A 4 0.85 -12.13 -12.62
C THR A 4 1.68 -11.95 -11.36
N ILE A 5 2.61 -10.99 -11.37
CA ILE A 5 3.38 -10.55 -10.21
C ILE A 5 3.43 -9.02 -10.24
N SER A 6 3.25 -8.38 -9.09
CA SER A 6 3.35 -6.92 -8.93
C SER A 6 4.44 -6.57 -7.93
N ILE A 7 5.27 -5.57 -8.27
CA ILE A 7 6.28 -5.00 -7.37
C ILE A 7 5.91 -3.55 -7.10
N VAL A 8 5.74 -3.20 -5.83
CA VAL A 8 5.45 -1.83 -5.40
C VAL A 8 6.73 -1.20 -4.89
N THR A 9 7.29 -0.25 -5.64
CA THR A 9 8.59 0.38 -5.35
C THR A 9 8.50 1.75 -4.69
N CYS A 10 7.47 2.54 -4.99
CA CYS A 10 7.30 3.89 -4.41
C CYS A 10 5.91 4.06 -3.79
N ARG A 11 4.86 4.00 -4.60
CA ARG A 11 3.49 4.19 -4.13
C ARG A 11 2.49 3.53 -5.07
N ALA A 12 1.48 2.88 -4.52
CA ALA A 12 0.31 2.42 -5.26
C ALA A 12 -0.93 3.09 -4.66
N ILE A 13 -1.54 4.03 -5.40
CA ILE A 13 -2.63 4.88 -4.90
C ILE A 13 -3.90 4.65 -5.72
N GLY A 14 -5.06 4.55 -5.06
CA GLY A 14 -6.37 4.47 -5.72
C GLY A 14 -6.46 3.23 -6.60
N ILE A 15 -6.70 3.41 -7.91
CA ILE A 15 -6.76 2.28 -8.85
C ILE A 15 -5.48 1.44 -8.87
N GLY A 16 -4.31 2.05 -8.64
CA GLY A 16 -3.04 1.32 -8.56
C GLY A 16 -3.01 0.31 -7.42
N SER A 17 -3.65 0.61 -6.29
CA SER A 17 -3.74 -0.35 -5.17
C SER A 17 -4.60 -1.57 -5.52
N TYR A 18 -5.65 -1.38 -6.33
CA TYR A 18 -6.50 -2.47 -6.81
C TYR A 18 -5.81 -3.32 -7.87
N VAL A 19 -5.08 -2.71 -8.80
CA VAL A 19 -4.29 -3.48 -9.79
C VAL A 19 -3.32 -4.42 -9.08
N VAL A 20 -2.62 -3.91 -8.07
CA VAL A 20 -1.72 -4.71 -7.22
C VAL A 20 -2.47 -5.86 -6.54
N ARG A 21 -3.65 -5.60 -5.97
CA ARG A 21 -4.45 -6.63 -5.31
C ARG A 21 -5.00 -7.69 -6.28
N LEU A 22 -5.46 -7.29 -7.46
CA LEU A 22 -5.96 -8.19 -8.51
C LEU A 22 -4.82 -9.04 -9.11
N GLY A 23 -3.58 -8.56 -9.05
CA GLY A 23 -2.39 -9.33 -9.45
C GLY A 23 -2.04 -10.49 -8.51
N HIS A 24 -2.70 -10.60 -7.35
CA HIS A 24 -2.50 -11.57 -6.26
C HIS A 24 -1.10 -11.60 -5.65
N ARG A 25 -0.05 -11.91 -6.43
CA ARG A 25 1.34 -11.99 -5.95
C ARG A 25 1.96 -10.60 -5.92
N VAL A 26 2.25 -10.11 -4.71
CA VAL A 26 2.71 -8.74 -4.48
C VAL A 26 3.98 -8.75 -3.66
N ILE A 27 5.00 -8.03 -4.14
CA ILE A 27 6.21 -7.70 -3.41
C ILE A 27 6.18 -6.20 -3.10
N GLN A 28 6.38 -5.82 -1.85
CA GLN A 28 6.40 -4.41 -1.42
C GLN A 28 7.79 -4.03 -0.94
N VAL A 29 8.34 -2.96 -1.49
CA VAL A 29 9.59 -2.36 -0.99
C VAL A 29 9.30 -1.65 0.34
N GLU A 30 10.18 -1.76 1.32
CA GLU A 30 9.98 -1.24 2.69
C GLU A 30 9.62 0.24 2.76
N SER A 31 10.16 1.06 1.85
CA SER A 31 9.92 2.50 1.77
C SER A 31 8.61 2.88 1.06
N SER A 32 7.86 1.90 0.56
CA SER A 32 6.67 2.10 -0.26
C SER A 32 5.36 1.84 0.49
N TYR A 33 4.25 2.36 -0.05
CA TYR A 33 2.91 2.19 0.53
C TYR A 33 1.82 1.95 -0.52
N ILE A 34 0.82 1.16 -0.13
CA ILE A 34 -0.36 0.81 -0.95
C ILE A 34 -1.59 1.41 -0.28
N ILE A 35 -2.23 2.43 -0.85
CA ILE A 35 -3.35 3.14 -0.19
C ILE A 35 -4.45 3.52 -1.18
N LEU A 36 -5.66 3.72 -0.67
CA LEU A 36 -6.76 4.29 -1.46
C LEU A 36 -6.76 5.83 -1.44
N THR A 37 -6.33 6.42 -0.32
CA THR A 37 -6.35 7.86 -0.10
C THR A 37 -5.20 8.25 0.82
N GLY A 38 -4.56 9.40 0.55
CA GLY A 38 -3.45 9.90 1.37
C GLY A 38 -3.89 10.37 2.76
N TYR A 39 -2.99 10.23 3.74
CA TYR A 39 -3.25 10.58 5.14
C TYR A 39 -3.69 12.04 5.33
N ALA A 40 -3.11 12.98 4.57
CA ALA A 40 -3.46 14.40 4.65
C ALA A 40 -4.90 14.67 4.18
N ALA A 41 -5.37 13.97 3.16
CA ALA A 41 -6.75 14.08 2.69
C ALA A 41 -7.71 13.48 3.72
N LEU A 42 -7.37 12.33 4.31
CA LEU A 42 -8.16 11.72 5.38
C LEU A 42 -8.27 12.62 6.61
N ASN A 43 -7.16 13.22 7.06
CA ASN A 43 -7.18 14.14 8.20
C ASN A 43 -8.06 15.37 7.93
N LYS A 44 -8.07 15.89 6.69
CA LYS A 44 -8.98 16.99 6.29
C LYS A 44 -10.45 16.57 6.39
N VAL A 45 -10.79 15.37 5.90
CA VAL A 45 -12.16 14.84 5.97
C VAL A 45 -12.59 14.55 7.41
N LEU A 46 -11.66 14.10 8.27
CA LEU A 46 -11.92 13.78 9.67
C LEU A 46 -11.87 14.99 10.61
N GLY A 47 -11.45 16.17 10.13
CA GLY A 47 -11.37 17.40 10.91
C GLY A 47 -10.30 17.41 12.02
N ARG A 48 -9.40 16.43 12.06
CA ARG A 48 -8.31 16.33 13.05
C ARG A 48 -7.12 15.54 12.52
N ALA A 49 -5.94 15.76 13.10
CA ALA A 49 -4.71 15.04 12.73
C ALA A 49 -4.70 13.61 13.33
N VAL A 50 -5.42 12.69 12.70
CA VAL A 50 -5.51 11.28 13.12
C VAL A 50 -4.26 10.50 12.70
N TYR A 51 -3.85 10.68 11.45
CA TYR A 51 -2.72 9.95 10.86
C TYR A 51 -1.51 10.86 10.67
N ALA A 52 -0.32 10.32 10.94
CA ALA A 52 0.94 11.03 10.79
C ALA A 52 1.65 10.71 9.46
N SER A 53 1.38 9.55 8.85
CA SER A 53 2.04 9.14 7.61
C SER A 53 1.20 8.17 6.78
N ASN A 54 1.49 8.09 5.47
CA ASN A 54 0.89 7.06 4.59
C ASN A 54 1.33 5.64 4.96
N ASN A 55 2.50 5.49 5.56
CA ASN A 55 2.98 4.18 6.01
C ASN A 55 2.05 3.60 7.08
N GLN A 56 1.44 4.41 7.95
CA GLN A 56 0.44 3.92 8.91
C GLN A 56 -0.80 3.31 8.25
N LEU A 57 -1.12 3.72 7.02
CA LEU A 57 -2.31 3.28 6.29
C LEU A 57 -2.02 2.08 5.37
N GLY A 58 -0.83 2.04 4.78
CA GLY A 58 -0.52 1.07 3.72
C GLY A 58 0.94 0.66 3.61
N GLY A 59 1.74 0.93 4.64
CA GLY A 59 3.10 0.41 4.74
C GLY A 59 3.11 -1.11 4.94
N GLN A 60 4.30 -1.70 4.94
CA GLN A 60 4.49 -3.14 5.10
C GLN A 60 3.84 -3.70 6.37
N GLN A 61 3.84 -2.93 7.47
CA GLN A 61 3.26 -3.36 8.73
C GLN A 61 1.73 -3.49 8.68
N VAL A 62 1.08 -2.95 7.66
CA VAL A 62 -0.35 -3.16 7.41
C VAL A 62 -0.53 -4.22 6.32
N MET A 63 0.09 -4.01 5.17
CA MET A 63 -0.18 -4.78 3.96
C MET A 63 0.46 -6.17 3.95
N HIS A 64 1.57 -6.37 4.68
CA HIS A 64 2.14 -7.71 4.83
C HIS A 64 1.31 -8.54 5.83
N HIS A 65 0.94 -7.94 6.97
CA HIS A 65 0.16 -8.62 8.01
C HIS A 65 -1.26 -8.99 7.56
N ASN A 66 -1.88 -8.24 6.66
CA ASN A 66 -3.21 -8.54 6.14
C ASN A 66 -3.21 -9.46 4.90
N GLY A 67 -2.04 -9.93 4.44
CA GLY A 67 -1.90 -10.84 3.30
C GLY A 67 -2.14 -10.19 1.92
N VAL A 68 -2.08 -8.86 1.81
CA VAL A 68 -2.02 -8.19 0.50
C VAL A 68 -0.62 -8.34 -0.10
N THR A 69 0.40 -8.07 0.70
CA THR A 69 1.81 -8.20 0.36
C THR A 69 2.34 -9.56 0.80
N HIS A 70 2.90 -10.32 -0.14
CA HIS A 70 3.40 -11.67 0.10
C HIS A 70 4.88 -11.70 0.48
N ALA A 71 5.66 -10.75 -0.05
CA ALA A 71 7.08 -10.60 0.28
C ALA A 71 7.44 -9.13 0.43
N VAL A 72 8.44 -8.87 1.27
CA VAL A 72 9.04 -7.56 1.48
C VAL A 72 10.44 -7.57 0.90
N ALA A 73 10.85 -6.46 0.28
CA ALA A 73 12.21 -6.28 -0.21
C ALA A 73 12.86 -5.04 0.41
N PRO A 74 14.14 -5.11 0.86
CA PRO A 74 14.94 -3.93 1.14
C PRO A 74 15.22 -3.17 -0.17
N THR A 75 15.45 -1.86 -0.08
CA THR A 75 15.78 -1.00 -1.23
C THR A 75 17.05 -1.40 -1.94
#